data_AF-A0A9P8SMQ0-F1
#
_entry.id   AF-A0A9P8SMQ0-F1
#
_cell.length_a   1.000
_cell.length_b   1.000
_cell.length_c   1.000
_cell.angle_alpha   90.00
_cell.angle_beta   90.00
_cell.angle_gamma   90.00
#
_symmetry.space_group_name_H-M   'P 1'
#
loop_
_entity.id
_entity.type
_entity.pdbx_description
1 polymer ?
#
loop_
_entity_poly.entity_id
_entity_poly.type
_entity_poly.pdbx_seq_one_letter_code
_entity_poly.pdbx_strand_id
1 'polypeptide(L)'
;MPLLDMIGVDACQRSFCIAFAFLSGEDENDYIWALDQLQSIYELYDIRQPSVILTDRCLACINAISRCFPASKSLLCIWHANKAVLSYCKPAFDRDDEDSNSDERWAEFFGYWHSIVGSKDEETFDQQVEELEKRFVPRYVKEVSYIRETWLDPYKEKLVKAWVDQYAHFGNVATSGWKASTHY
;
A
#
# COMPACT_ATOMS: atom_id res chain seq x y z
N MET A 1 19.47 10.55 -7.75
CA MET A 1 19.96 9.31 -7.13
C MET A 1 19.00 8.97 -6.00
N PRO A 2 17.97 8.15 -6.28
CA PRO A 2 17.00 7.69 -5.29
C PRO A 2 17.66 6.83 -4.21
N LEU A 3 17.14 6.90 -2.99
CA LEU A 3 17.54 6.03 -1.88
C LEU A 3 16.46 4.98 -1.67
N LEU A 4 16.84 3.71 -1.73
CA LEU A 4 15.99 2.57 -1.38
C LEU A 4 16.35 2.07 0.02
N ASP A 5 15.43 2.24 0.96
CA ASP A 5 15.55 1.69 2.32
C ASP A 5 14.83 0.35 2.42
N MET A 6 15.53 -0.68 2.91
CA MET A 6 15.00 -2.03 3.10
C MET A 6 14.89 -2.31 4.60
N ILE A 7 13.66 -2.36 5.09
CA ILE A 7 13.34 -2.44 6.52
C ILE A 7 12.70 -3.79 6.83
N GLY A 8 13.20 -4.46 7.86
CA GLY A 8 12.65 -5.69 8.41
C GLY A 8 11.82 -5.42 9.66
N VAL A 9 10.98 -6.39 10.03
CA VAL A 9 10.23 -6.38 11.29
C VAL A 9 10.55 -7.66 12.06
N ASP A 10 10.95 -7.52 13.33
CA ASP A 10 11.25 -8.66 14.20
C ASP A 10 9.97 -9.26 14.84
N ALA A 11 10.12 -10.38 15.55
CA ALA A 11 9.02 -11.04 16.24
C ALA A 11 8.39 -10.21 17.37
N CYS A 12 9.01 -9.09 17.76
CA CYS A 12 8.52 -8.14 18.75
C CYS A 12 7.88 -6.91 18.09
N GLN A 13 7.59 -6.96 16.77
CA GLN A 13 7.02 -5.85 15.99
C GLN A 13 7.91 -4.61 15.93
N ARG A 14 9.23 -4.78 16.10
CA ARG A 14 10.18 -3.68 15.99
C ARG A 14 10.77 -3.65 14.59
N SER A 15 10.74 -2.48 13.99
CA SER A 15 11.41 -2.23 12.71
C SER A 15 12.92 -2.15 12.90
N PHE A 16 13.68 -2.75 11.99
CA PHE A 16 15.13 -2.62 11.92
C PHE A 16 15.58 -2.44 10.47
N CYS A 17 16.68 -1.73 10.26
CA CYS A 17 17.25 -1.58 8.92
C CYS A 17 17.96 -2.88 8.53
N ILE A 18 17.59 -3.46 7.39
CA ILE A 18 18.28 -4.61 6.81
C ILE A 18 19.43 -4.10 5.93
N ALA A 19 19.10 -3.21 5.00
CA ALA A 19 20.03 -2.65 4.04
C ALA A 19 19.49 -1.32 3.47
N PHE A 20 20.36 -0.58 2.79
CA PHE A 20 19.97 0.55 1.96
C PHE A 20 20.78 0.52 0.65
N ALA A 21 20.21 1.06 -0.43
CA ALA A 21 20.88 1.15 -1.72
C ALA A 21 20.62 2.51 -2.38
N PHE A 22 21.68 3.08 -2.96
CA PHE A 22 21.54 4.23 -3.85
C PHE A 22 21.30 3.72 -5.26
N LEU A 23 20.13 4.03 -5.81
CA LEU A 23 19.75 3.61 -7.14
C LEU A 23 20.21 4.63 -8.18
N SER A 24 20.51 4.14 -9.39
CA SER A 24 20.87 5.02 -10.50
C SER A 24 19.63 5.74 -11.05
N GLY A 25 18.52 5.01 -11.14
CA GLY A 25 17.16 5.49 -11.38
C GLY A 25 16.13 4.74 -10.53
N GLU A 26 14.88 4.66 -10.99
CA GLU A 26 13.81 3.86 -10.38
C GLU A 26 13.21 2.90 -11.42
N ASP A 27 14.04 2.44 -12.36
CA ASP A 27 13.63 1.47 -13.37
C ASP A 27 13.74 0.03 -12.82
N GLU A 28 13.10 -0.92 -13.50
CA GLU A 28 13.04 -2.31 -13.02
C GLU A 28 14.43 -2.91 -12.80
N ASN A 29 15.40 -2.61 -13.67
CA ASN A 29 16.77 -3.10 -13.54
C ASN A 29 17.51 -2.53 -12.32
N ASP A 30 17.20 -1.29 -11.92
CA ASP A 30 17.78 -0.69 -10.70
C ASP A 30 17.33 -1.46 -9.46
N TYR A 31 16.04 -1.77 -9.38
CA TYR A 31 15.48 -2.55 -8.28
C TYR A 31 15.95 -4.00 -8.30
N ILE A 32 16.02 -4.64 -9.48
CA ILE A 32 16.54 -6.01 -9.62
C ILE A 32 17.95 -6.08 -9.05
N TRP A 33 18.82 -5.14 -9.43
CA TRP A 33 20.18 -5.11 -8.92
C TRP A 33 20.21 -5.01 -7.39
N ALA A 34 19.47 -4.06 -6.80
CA ALA A 34 19.46 -3.88 -5.35
C ALA A 34 18.90 -5.10 -4.60
N LEU A 35 17.83 -5.70 -5.11
CA LEU A 35 17.19 -6.88 -4.50
C LEU A 35 18.02 -8.16 -4.67
N ASP A 36 18.78 -8.29 -5.76
CA ASP A 36 19.74 -9.38 -5.97
C ASP A 36 20.91 -9.31 -4.96
N GLN A 37 21.40 -8.11 -4.66
CA GLN A 37 22.38 -7.92 -3.59
C GLN A 37 21.80 -8.29 -2.22
N LEU A 38 20.54 -7.91 -1.94
CA LEU A 38 19.86 -8.32 -0.71
C LEU A 38 19.69 -9.85 -0.64
N GLN A 39 19.29 -10.50 -1.74
CA GLN A 39 19.15 -11.95 -1.82
C GLN A 39 20.48 -12.66 -1.54
N SER A 40 21.58 -12.15 -2.10
CA SER A 40 22.92 -12.69 -1.87
C SER A 40 23.31 -12.66 -0.38
N ILE A 41 22.88 -11.63 0.37
CA ILE A 41 23.10 -11.56 1.83
C ILE A 41 22.29 -12.66 2.54
N TYR A 42 21.02 -12.87 2.16
CA TYR A 42 20.21 -13.94 2.72
C TYR A 42 20.85 -15.31 2.50
N GLU A 43 21.35 -15.56 1.29
CA GLU A 43 22.01 -16.82 0.93
C GLU A 43 23.34 -17.02 1.66
N LEU A 44 24.19 -15.99 1.70
CA LEU A 44 25.52 -16.03 2.32
C LEU A 44 25.46 -16.40 3.81
N TYR A 45 24.42 -15.92 4.51
CA TYR A 45 24.26 -16.12 5.95
C TYR A 45 23.22 -17.19 6.31
N ASP A 46 22.72 -17.96 5.33
CA ASP A 46 21.67 -18.97 5.50
C ASP A 46 20.43 -18.43 6.25
N ILE A 47 20.07 -17.18 5.93
CA ILE A 47 18.91 -16.51 6.51
C ILE A 47 17.69 -16.83 5.64
N ARG A 48 16.60 -17.24 6.28
CA ARG A 48 15.33 -17.47 5.58
C ARG A 48 14.84 -16.19 4.91
N GLN A 49 14.50 -16.30 3.62
CA GLN A 49 13.88 -15.22 2.85
C GLN A 49 12.54 -14.77 3.48
N PRO A 50 12.15 -13.49 3.33
CA PRO A 50 10.91 -12.97 3.89
C PRO A 50 9.69 -13.65 3.26
N SER A 51 8.69 -14.02 4.06
CA SER A 51 7.43 -14.57 3.54
C SER A 51 6.57 -13.51 2.83
N VAL A 52 6.70 -12.25 3.25
CA VAL A 52 5.92 -11.11 2.77
C VAL A 52 6.85 -9.92 2.55
N ILE A 53 6.68 -9.21 1.44
CA ILE A 53 7.39 -7.97 1.13
C ILE A 53 6.35 -6.89 0.84
N LEU A 54 6.45 -5.75 1.54
CA LEU A 54 5.58 -4.60 1.37
C LEU A 54 6.31 -3.50 0.59
N THR A 55 5.70 -3.03 -0.49
CA THR A 55 6.21 -1.87 -1.26
C THR A 55 5.13 -0.82 -1.44
N ASP A 56 5.50 0.35 -1.95
CA ASP A 56 4.53 1.21 -2.60
C ASP A 56 4.03 0.59 -3.92
N ARG A 57 3.23 1.35 -4.67
CA ARG A 57 2.70 0.95 -5.98
C ARG A 57 3.70 1.24 -7.12
N CYS A 58 5.00 1.07 -6.89
CA CYS A 58 6.01 1.16 -7.94
C CYS A 58 6.04 -0.14 -8.75
N LEU A 59 5.60 -0.08 -10.02
CA LEU A 59 5.55 -1.25 -10.90
C LEU A 59 6.92 -1.90 -11.11
N ALA A 60 7.96 -1.08 -11.29
CA ALA A 60 9.34 -1.53 -11.43
C ALA A 60 9.78 -2.33 -10.19
N CYS A 61 9.43 -1.88 -8.99
CA CYS A 61 9.75 -2.57 -7.74
C CYS A 61 8.95 -3.88 -7.58
N ILE A 62 7.64 -3.86 -7.91
CA ILE A 62 6.77 -5.05 -7.85
C ILE A 62 7.26 -6.16 -8.80
N ASN A 63 7.66 -5.79 -10.02
CA ASN A 63 8.21 -6.71 -11.00
C ASN A 63 9.55 -7.29 -10.51
N ALA A 64 10.45 -6.42 -10.02
CA ALA A 64 11.74 -6.84 -9.48
C ALA A 64 11.59 -7.82 -8.31
N ILE A 65 10.64 -7.58 -7.39
CA ILE A 65 10.33 -8.52 -6.29
C ILE A 65 9.85 -9.85 -6.83
N SER A 66 8.96 -9.85 -7.82
CA SER A 66 8.43 -11.10 -8.40
C SER A 66 9.53 -11.94 -9.04
N ARG A 67 10.61 -11.29 -9.51
CA ARG A 67 11.79 -11.94 -10.06
C ARG A 67 12.76 -12.44 -8.97
N CYS A 68 13.14 -11.57 -8.02
CA CYS A 68 14.16 -11.85 -7.03
C CYS A 68 13.63 -12.69 -5.85
N PHE A 69 12.38 -12.51 -5.46
CA PHE A 69 11.75 -13.17 -4.32
C PHE A 69 10.44 -13.86 -4.73
N PRO A 70 10.47 -14.85 -5.66
CA PRO A 70 9.26 -15.47 -6.22
C PRO A 70 8.43 -16.25 -5.19
N ALA A 71 9.05 -16.69 -4.09
CA ALA A 71 8.35 -17.37 -2.99
C ALA A 71 7.66 -16.39 -2.03
N SER A 72 8.06 -15.12 -2.04
CA SER A 72 7.50 -14.09 -1.16
C SER A 72 6.20 -13.52 -1.71
N LYS A 73 5.26 -13.22 -0.82
CA LYS A 73 4.05 -12.48 -1.21
C LYS A 73 4.36 -10.99 -1.27
N SER A 74 4.30 -10.44 -2.48
CA SER A 74 4.37 -9.00 -2.73
C SER A 74 3.02 -8.34 -2.43
N LEU A 75 2.99 -7.49 -1.41
CA LEU A 75 1.83 -6.73 -0.96
C LEU A 75 2.09 -5.22 -1.07
N LEU A 76 1.02 -4.43 -1.07
CA LEU A 76 1.11 -2.97 -1.08
C LEU A 76 1.04 -2.41 0.34
N CYS A 77 1.90 -1.43 0.60
CA CYS A 77 1.94 -0.69 1.85
C CYS A 77 0.73 0.24 1.94
N ILE A 78 -0.12 0.02 2.94
CA ILE A 78 -1.32 0.82 3.16
C ILE A 78 -0.99 2.30 3.41
N TRP A 79 0.15 2.57 4.04
CA TRP A 79 0.56 3.94 4.33
C TRP A 79 0.82 4.74 3.06
N HIS A 80 1.53 4.15 2.10
CA HIS A 80 1.76 4.78 0.79
C HIS A 80 0.47 4.92 0.01
N ALA A 81 -0.41 3.91 0.05
CA ALA A 81 -1.73 3.98 -0.58
C ALA A 81 -2.58 5.13 -0.01
N ASN A 82 -2.68 5.23 1.32
CA ASN A 82 -3.39 6.32 2.01
C ASN A 82 -2.84 7.69 1.65
N LYS A 83 -1.51 7.83 1.62
CA LYS A 83 -0.85 9.09 1.24
C LYS A 83 -1.15 9.47 -0.21
N ALA A 84 -1.15 8.49 -1.12
CA ALA A 84 -1.45 8.71 -2.53
C ALA A 84 -2.93 9.08 -2.76
N VAL A 85 -3.86 8.41 -2.08
CA VAL A 85 -5.30 8.75 -2.13
C VAL A 85 -5.55 10.14 -1.55
N LEU A 86 -4.97 10.47 -0.39
CA LEU A 86 -5.03 11.80 0.19
C LEU A 86 -4.53 12.87 -0.80
N SER A 87 -3.35 12.66 -1.38
CA SER A 87 -2.72 13.62 -2.29
C SER A 87 -3.49 13.82 -3.59
N TYR A 88 -4.12 12.77 -4.13
CA TYR A 88 -4.85 12.87 -5.39
C TYR A 88 -6.28 13.41 -5.18
N CYS A 89 -7.00 12.90 -4.17
CA CYS A 89 -8.42 13.15 -4.03
C CYS A 89 -8.76 14.41 -3.22
N LYS A 90 -8.05 14.72 -2.12
CA LYS A 90 -8.38 15.87 -1.24
C LYS A 90 -8.48 17.22 -2.00
N PRO A 91 -7.60 17.54 -2.98
CA PRO A 91 -7.70 18.80 -3.71
C PRO A 91 -9.02 19.01 -4.46
N ALA A 92 -9.77 17.95 -4.78
CA ALA A 92 -11.09 18.07 -5.40
C ALA A 92 -12.15 18.60 -4.42
N PHE A 93 -12.04 18.24 -3.14
CA PHE A 93 -12.94 18.69 -2.08
C PHE A 93 -12.62 20.13 -1.67
N ASP A 94 -11.34 20.52 -1.67
CA ASP A 94 -10.92 21.89 -1.33
C ASP A 94 -11.35 22.92 -2.38
N ARG A 95 -11.44 22.53 -3.65
CA ARG A 95 -11.91 23.42 -4.73
C ARG A 95 -13.41 23.64 -4.75
N ASP A 96 -14.16 22.84 -3.99
CA ASP A 96 -15.61 22.85 -3.93
C ASP A 96 -16.13 23.85 -2.87
N ASP A 97 -15.45 25.00 -2.77
CA ASP A 97 -15.50 26.07 -1.75
C ASP A 97 -16.88 26.74 -1.56
N GLU A 98 -17.87 26.44 -2.40
CA GLU A 98 -19.23 26.97 -2.26
C GLU A 98 -20.02 26.29 -1.13
N ASP A 99 -19.47 25.23 -0.53
CA ASP A 99 -20.14 24.46 0.51
C ASP A 99 -19.36 24.52 1.83
N SER A 100 -20.00 25.04 2.87
CA SER A 100 -19.45 25.08 4.23
C SER A 100 -19.13 23.70 4.80
N ASN A 101 -19.44 22.63 4.06
CA ASN A 101 -19.26 21.26 4.47
C ASN A 101 -18.19 20.44 3.70
N SER A 102 -17.22 21.11 3.07
CA SER A 102 -16.13 20.43 2.33
C SER A 102 -15.34 19.44 3.21
N ASP A 103 -14.98 19.85 4.43
CA ASP A 103 -14.15 19.00 5.31
C ASP A 103 -14.88 17.76 5.83
N GLU A 104 -16.18 17.85 6.19
CA GLU A 104 -16.93 16.65 6.59
C GLU A 104 -17.11 15.69 5.42
N ARG A 105 -17.33 16.19 4.20
CA ARG A 105 -17.43 15.34 3.00
C ARG A 105 -16.13 14.65 2.67
N TRP A 106 -15.00 15.35 2.82
CA TRP A 106 -13.70 14.73 2.68
C TRP A 106 -13.52 13.63 3.74
N ALA A 107 -13.86 13.92 5.00
CA ALA A 107 -13.78 12.93 6.07
C ALA A 107 -14.65 11.71 5.79
N GLU A 108 -15.87 11.90 5.25
CA GLU A 108 -16.77 10.83 4.81
C GLU A 108 -16.12 10.02 3.67
N PHE A 109 -15.65 10.66 2.60
CA PHE A 109 -15.01 10.00 1.46
C PHE A 109 -13.78 9.18 1.87
N PHE A 110 -12.89 9.77 2.67
CA PHE A 110 -11.69 9.11 3.13
C PHE A 110 -12.00 8.00 4.15
N GLY A 111 -13.09 8.16 4.91
CA GLY A 111 -13.67 7.11 5.76
C GLY A 111 -14.13 5.88 4.96
N TYR A 112 -14.77 6.08 3.80
CA TYR A 112 -15.09 4.98 2.89
C TYR A 112 -13.84 4.28 2.37
N TRP A 113 -12.82 5.02 1.93
CA TRP A 113 -11.54 4.44 1.52
C TRP A 113 -10.94 3.54 2.61
N HIS A 114 -10.90 4.01 3.86
CA HIS A 114 -10.42 3.22 4.98
C HIS A 114 -11.29 1.99 5.26
N SER A 115 -12.61 2.11 5.15
CA SER A 115 -13.55 0.99 5.32
C SER A 115 -13.39 -0.07 4.23
N ILE A 116 -13.18 0.34 2.98
CA ILE A 116 -12.92 -0.55 1.85
C ILE A 116 -11.63 -1.35 2.09
N VAL A 117 -10.52 -0.67 2.38
CA VAL A 117 -9.23 -1.36 2.61
C VAL A 117 -9.26 -2.22 3.89
N GLY A 118 -10.07 -1.82 4.87
CA GLY A 118 -10.29 -2.54 6.13
C GLY A 118 -11.33 -3.66 6.07
N SER A 119 -11.94 -3.93 4.92
CA SER A 119 -13.00 -4.94 4.78
C SER A 119 -12.51 -6.35 5.10
N LYS A 120 -13.28 -7.10 5.89
CA LYS A 120 -12.89 -8.42 6.42
C LYS A 120 -13.17 -9.57 5.47
N ASP A 121 -14.11 -9.38 4.55
CA ASP A 121 -14.56 -10.36 3.57
C ASP A 121 -14.99 -9.64 2.28
N GLU A 122 -15.18 -10.42 1.22
CA GLU A 122 -15.51 -9.90 -0.11
C GLU A 122 -16.90 -9.23 -0.14
N GLU A 123 -17.87 -9.75 0.62
CA GLU A 123 -19.21 -9.17 0.71
C GLU A 123 -19.18 -7.75 1.30
N THR A 124 -18.48 -7.58 2.42
CA THR A 124 -18.29 -6.26 3.03
C THR A 124 -17.53 -5.32 2.11
N PHE A 125 -16.51 -5.82 1.40
CA PHE A 125 -15.77 -5.02 0.42
C PHE A 125 -16.68 -4.50 -0.69
N ASP A 126 -17.44 -5.39 -1.32
CA ASP A 126 -18.34 -5.04 -2.42
C ASP A 126 -19.41 -4.03 -1.98
N GLN A 127 -19.99 -4.23 -0.79
CA GLN A 127 -20.95 -3.29 -0.19
C GLN A 127 -20.34 -1.89 0.02
N GLN A 128 -19.12 -1.81 0.57
CA GLN A 128 -18.45 -0.53 0.83
C GLN A 128 -18.08 0.21 -0.46
N VAL A 129 -17.68 -0.52 -1.50
CA VAL A 129 -17.39 0.06 -2.82
C VAL A 129 -18.68 0.58 -3.46
N GLU A 130 -19.77 -0.19 -3.41
CA GLU A 130 -21.06 0.22 -3.96
C GLU A 130 -21.60 1.48 -3.27
N GLU A 131 -21.49 1.56 -1.94
CA GLU A 131 -21.94 2.73 -1.18
C GLU A 131 -21.06 3.97 -1.45
N LEU A 132 -19.73 3.81 -1.58
CA LEU A 132 -18.85 4.89 -2.05
C LEU A 132 -19.29 5.40 -3.43
N GLU A 133 -19.53 4.49 -4.38
CA GLU A 133 -19.92 4.83 -5.74
C GLU A 133 -21.26 5.59 -5.76
N LYS A 134 -22.30 5.04 -5.10
CA LYS A 134 -23.61 5.70 -4.98
C LYS A 134 -23.51 7.11 -4.39
N ARG A 135 -22.67 7.27 -3.37
CA ARG A 135 -22.55 8.52 -2.63
C ARG A 135 -21.75 9.60 -3.37
N PHE A 136 -20.64 9.23 -4.02
CA PHE A 136 -19.66 10.19 -4.52
C PHE A 136 -19.55 10.29 -6.04
N VAL A 137 -19.96 9.29 -6.82
CA VAL A 137 -19.93 9.39 -8.30
C VAL A 137 -20.66 10.62 -8.87
N PRO A 138 -21.81 11.07 -8.32
CA PRO A 138 -22.52 12.23 -8.87
C PRO A 138 -21.71 13.53 -8.92
N ARG A 139 -20.68 13.68 -8.06
CA ARG A 139 -19.89 14.92 -7.93
C ARG A 139 -18.38 14.70 -8.05
N TYR A 140 -17.87 13.53 -7.65
CA TYR A 140 -16.45 13.20 -7.54
C TYR A 140 -16.10 11.96 -8.38
N VAL A 141 -16.61 11.90 -9.61
CA VAL A 141 -16.40 10.76 -10.52
C VAL A 141 -14.93 10.45 -10.75
N LYS A 142 -14.06 11.47 -10.84
CA LYS A 142 -12.63 11.29 -11.10
C LYS A 142 -11.91 10.67 -9.90
N GLU A 143 -12.31 11.03 -8.70
CA GLU A 143 -11.71 10.56 -7.45
C GLU A 143 -12.16 9.12 -7.17
N VAL A 144 -13.42 8.78 -7.45
CA VAL A 144 -13.93 7.41 -7.38
C VAL A 144 -13.28 6.52 -8.44
N SER A 145 -13.21 6.96 -9.70
CA SER A 145 -12.49 6.24 -10.77
C SER A 145 -11.02 6.03 -10.42
N TYR A 146 -10.36 7.03 -9.84
CA TYR A 146 -8.97 6.89 -9.40
C TYR A 146 -8.81 5.79 -8.35
N ILE A 147 -9.66 5.74 -7.31
CA ILE A 147 -9.64 4.66 -6.31
C ILE A 147 -9.76 3.30 -7.00
N ARG A 148 -10.74 3.15 -7.89
CA ARG A 148 -11.01 1.88 -8.57
C ARG A 148 -9.89 1.45 -9.50
N GLU A 149 -9.61 2.27 -10.50
CA GLU A 149 -8.70 1.93 -11.60
C GLU A 149 -7.23 1.87 -11.14
N THR A 150 -6.88 2.62 -10.09
CA THR A 150 -5.49 2.67 -9.61
C THR A 150 -5.22 1.69 -8.48
N TRP A 151 -6.20 1.40 -7.62
CA TRP A 151 -5.98 0.63 -6.38
C TRP A 151 -6.82 -0.63 -6.29
N LEU A 152 -8.12 -0.57 -6.53
CA LEU A 152 -9.00 -1.71 -6.24
C LEU A 152 -8.97 -2.75 -7.37
N ASP A 153 -9.24 -2.34 -8.60
CA ASP A 153 -9.38 -3.25 -9.74
C ASP A 153 -8.07 -4.05 -9.99
N PRO A 154 -6.86 -3.45 -9.92
CA PRO A 154 -5.62 -4.20 -10.13
C PRO A 154 -5.02 -4.79 -8.86
N TYR A 155 -5.34 -4.25 -7.66
CA TYR A 155 -4.56 -4.52 -6.44
C TYR A 155 -5.36 -4.81 -5.18
N LYS A 156 -6.69 -5.04 -5.24
CA LYS A 156 -7.47 -5.42 -4.05
C LYS A 156 -6.86 -6.60 -3.29
N GLU A 157 -6.34 -7.60 -4.00
CA GLU A 157 -5.70 -8.79 -3.40
C GLU A 157 -4.38 -8.50 -2.68
N LYS A 158 -3.74 -7.35 -2.98
CA LYS A 158 -2.46 -6.93 -2.39
C LYS A 158 -2.62 -5.85 -1.32
N LEU A 159 -3.83 -5.32 -1.14
CA LEU A 159 -4.07 -4.13 -0.32
C LEU A 159 -5.18 -4.32 0.72
N VAL A 160 -6.27 -4.98 0.35
CA VAL A 160 -7.48 -5.08 1.19
C VAL A 160 -7.38 -6.28 2.14
N LYS A 161 -7.75 -6.08 3.40
CA LYS A 161 -7.62 -7.10 4.47
C LYS A 161 -8.28 -8.44 4.13
N ALA A 162 -9.44 -8.44 3.48
CA ALA A 162 -10.15 -9.65 3.07
C ALA A 162 -9.26 -10.66 2.30
N TRP A 163 -8.28 -10.15 1.53
CA TRP A 163 -7.31 -10.98 0.80
C TRP A 163 -5.94 -11.00 1.47
N VAL A 164 -5.50 -9.90 2.06
CA VAL A 164 -4.16 -9.78 2.68
C VAL A 164 -4.05 -10.60 3.97
N ASP A 165 -5.08 -10.62 4.82
CA ASP A 165 -5.07 -11.28 6.12
C ASP A 165 -5.09 -12.83 6.01
N GLN A 166 -5.18 -13.36 4.79
CA GLN A 166 -4.98 -14.79 4.49
C GLN A 166 -3.51 -15.22 4.64
N TYR A 167 -2.59 -14.27 4.71
CA TYR A 167 -1.15 -14.52 4.86
C TYR A 167 -0.67 -14.08 6.25
N ALA A 168 0.33 -14.76 6.81
CA ALA A 168 0.91 -14.37 8.09
C ALA A 168 1.78 -13.10 7.95
N HIS A 169 1.13 -11.93 7.91
CA HIS A 169 1.78 -10.61 7.88
C HIS A 169 1.96 -10.01 9.29
N PHE A 170 1.53 -10.74 10.34
CA PHE A 170 1.65 -10.36 11.76
C PHE A 170 1.17 -8.94 12.10
N GLY A 171 0.18 -8.41 11.36
CA GLY A 171 -0.34 -7.06 11.55
C GLY A 171 0.51 -5.94 10.93
N ASN A 172 1.63 -6.25 10.25
CA ASN A 172 2.41 -5.25 9.52
C ASN A 172 1.72 -4.91 8.20
N VAL A 173 1.09 -3.74 8.16
CA VAL A 173 0.47 -3.15 6.96
C VAL A 173 1.15 -1.84 6.52
N ALA A 174 2.16 -1.37 7.27
CA ALA A 174 2.88 -0.12 7.00
C ALA A 174 4.41 -0.31 7.07
N THR A 175 5.15 0.43 6.24
CA THR A 175 6.64 0.39 6.12
C THR A 175 7.39 0.99 7.30
N SER A 176 6.68 1.53 8.30
CA SER A 176 7.26 1.89 9.60
C SER A 176 6.26 1.51 10.72
N GLY A 177 6.71 0.71 11.68
CA GLY A 177 5.87 0.24 12.81
C GLY A 177 5.34 1.35 13.72
N TRP A 178 5.75 2.61 13.51
CA TRP A 178 5.32 3.75 14.32
C TRP A 178 3.89 4.23 14.05
N LYS A 179 3.24 3.77 12.97
CA LYS A 179 1.88 4.23 12.63
C LYS A 179 0.82 3.12 12.61
N ALA A 180 1.19 1.88 12.92
CA ALA A 180 0.24 0.78 13.08
C ALA A 180 -0.42 0.76 14.47
N SER A 181 0.14 1.49 15.45
CA SER A 181 -0.31 1.52 16.85
C SER A 181 -1.18 2.73 17.24
N THR A 182 -1.41 3.68 16.35
CA THR A 182 -2.55 4.60 16.55
C THR A 182 -3.79 3.87 16.09
N HIS A 183 -4.51 3.34 17.08
CA HIS A 183 -5.95 3.14 17.01
C HIS A 183 -6.56 4.24 16.11
N TYR A 184 -7.20 3.81 15.02
CA TYR A 184 -8.33 4.52 14.45
C TYR A 184 -9.54 4.21 15.32
#